data_AF-A0A428K6F3-F1
#
_entry.id   AF-A0A428K6F3-F1
#
_cell.length_a   1.000
_cell.length_b   1.000
_cell.length_c   1.000
_cell.angle_alpha   90.00
_cell.angle_beta   90.00
_cell.angle_gamma   90.00
#
_symmetry.space_group_name_H-M   'P 1'
#
loop_
_entity.id
_entity.type
_entity.pdbx_description
1 polymer ?
#
loop_
_entity_poly.entity_id
_entity_poly.type
_entity_poly.pdbx_seq_one_letter_code
_entity_poly.pdbx_strand_id
1 'polypeptide(L)'
;MKKFFALLLLSLVFVGCSDEVEFNSPAVQGKKDGNRWKALTYNATFDDNGRLVVTASNNYDDITLRVSSLSVGTEFVLGQNNVDMASLVNNQGDSFSTNNLPDGDTQVYPPEGIIKITRYNQAKNTVSGEFWFNAYNELGNETVNFNRGVFFDLPLPYTSSDVVSCEEAIIETQTAQEAYFNSDPATDPSYSAKCHAYMVALMQQQDSCVDETGMLQEVIDGLLCDDDDEDGVMTVLEDIDGDGNPENDDTDMDGTPNYLDTDDDGDTILTINEDVDVDGDFTNDDTDTDGIPNYLDDDDDGDGILTADEDANGDGDLTNDDTDMDGIPDYLDAE
;
A
#
# COMPACT_ATOMS: atom_id res chain seq x y z
N MET A 1 -62.68 9.81 -23.65
CA MET A 1 -61.65 10.56 -24.42
C MET A 1 -60.38 10.49 -23.58
N LYS A 2 -59.44 9.57 -23.86
CA LYS A 2 -58.14 9.87 -24.51
C LYS A 2 -57.56 11.19 -23.97
N LYS A 3 -56.45 11.20 -23.23
CA LYS A 3 -55.10 10.99 -23.80
C LYS A 3 -54.10 10.50 -22.73
N PHE A 4 -53.22 9.62 -23.20
CA PHE A 4 -51.99 9.13 -22.59
C PHE A 4 -51.04 10.26 -22.22
N PHE A 5 -50.39 10.17 -21.05
CA PHE A 5 -48.97 10.46 -20.92
C PHE A 5 -48.40 9.55 -19.84
N ALA A 6 -47.81 8.45 -20.29
CA ALA A 6 -46.83 7.70 -19.53
C ALA A 6 -45.53 8.50 -19.63
N LEU A 7 -44.95 8.90 -18.50
CA LEU A 7 -43.51 9.14 -18.44
C LEU A 7 -42.94 8.19 -17.39
N LEU A 8 -42.33 7.15 -17.94
CA LEU A 8 -41.48 6.18 -17.31
C LEU A 8 -40.26 6.91 -16.75
N LEU A 9 -40.21 7.16 -15.43
CA LEU A 9 -38.92 7.35 -14.76
C LEU A 9 -38.58 6.02 -14.10
N LEU A 10 -38.02 5.15 -14.93
CA LEU A 10 -37.23 4.01 -14.48
C LEU A 10 -36.01 4.62 -13.79
N SER A 11 -36.09 4.84 -12.47
CA SER A 11 -34.91 5.15 -11.68
C SER A 11 -34.00 3.92 -11.78
N LEU A 12 -33.06 3.99 -12.71
CA LEU A 12 -31.98 3.03 -12.83
C LEU A 12 -31.28 3.01 -11.48
N VAL A 13 -31.40 1.87 -10.82
CA VAL A 13 -30.55 1.45 -9.74
C VAL A 13 -29.15 1.36 -10.33
N PHE A 14 -28.36 2.43 -10.21
CA PHE A 14 -26.91 2.30 -10.21
C PHE A 14 -26.52 2.08 -8.76
N VAL A 15 -26.58 0.81 -8.34
CA VAL A 15 -25.62 0.33 -7.34
C VAL A 15 -24.29 0.43 -8.06
N GLY A 16 -23.63 1.58 -7.93
CA GLY A 16 -22.19 1.64 -8.09
C GLY A 16 -21.66 0.87 -6.90
N CYS A 17 -21.35 -0.41 -7.09
CA CYS A 17 -20.27 -0.98 -6.32
C CYS A 17 -19.04 -0.19 -6.78
N SER A 18 -18.56 0.76 -5.96
CA SER A 18 -17.14 1.00 -5.95
C SER A 18 -16.53 -0.35 -5.55
N ASP A 19 -16.12 -1.13 -6.55
CA ASP A 19 -15.03 -2.07 -6.34
C ASP A 19 -13.76 -1.20 -6.31
N GLU A 20 -13.70 -0.27 -5.35
CA GLU A 20 -12.46 0.41 -5.04
C GLU A 20 -11.58 -0.64 -4.42
N VAL A 21 -10.47 -0.84 -5.10
CA VAL A 21 -9.41 -1.67 -4.61
C VAL A 21 -8.71 -0.78 -3.59
N GLU A 22 -9.13 -0.84 -2.33
CA GLU A 22 -8.30 -0.36 -1.22
C GLU A 22 -6.94 -1.04 -1.36
N PHE A 23 -5.91 -0.22 -1.52
CA PHE A 23 -4.53 -0.67 -1.54
C PHE A 23 -4.01 -0.61 -0.11
N ASN A 24 -4.25 -1.67 0.69
CA ASN A 24 -3.31 -1.91 1.79
C ASN A 24 -1.98 -2.28 1.12
N SER A 25 -0.91 -1.58 1.47
CA SER A 25 0.44 -1.91 1.05
C SER A 25 1.11 -2.74 2.14
N PRO A 26 1.73 -3.91 1.84
CA PRO A 26 1.70 -4.68 0.60
C PRO A 26 0.41 -5.51 0.42
N ALA A 27 0.08 -5.88 -0.82
CA ALA A 27 -1.06 -6.77 -1.08
C ALA A 27 -0.95 -7.61 -2.35
N VAL A 28 -1.63 -8.76 -2.34
CA VAL A 28 -1.96 -9.53 -3.57
C VAL A 28 -3.46 -9.80 -3.60
N GLN A 29 -4.14 -9.34 -4.64
CA GLN A 29 -5.59 -9.46 -4.77
C GLN A 29 -6.07 -9.52 -6.22
N GLY A 30 -7.32 -9.91 -6.43
CA GLY A 30 -7.98 -9.92 -7.73
C GLY A 30 -9.33 -10.65 -7.70
N LYS A 31 -9.73 -11.23 -8.83
CA LYS A 31 -10.98 -12.01 -8.93
C LYS A 31 -10.73 -13.42 -9.45
N LYS A 32 -11.02 -14.42 -8.61
CA LYS A 32 -11.01 -15.84 -8.97
C LYS A 32 -12.43 -16.29 -9.34
N ASP A 33 -12.61 -16.75 -10.56
CA ASP A 33 -13.90 -17.18 -11.12
C ASP A 33 -15.02 -16.13 -10.90
N GLY A 34 -14.63 -14.85 -10.98
CA GLY A 34 -15.50 -13.68 -10.78
C GLY A 34 -15.69 -13.23 -9.33
N ASN A 35 -15.23 -13.99 -8.33
CA ASN A 35 -15.33 -13.64 -6.91
C ASN A 35 -14.08 -12.94 -6.40
N ARG A 36 -14.22 -12.00 -5.46
CA ARG A 36 -13.07 -11.32 -4.83
C ARG A 36 -12.15 -12.35 -4.17
N TRP A 37 -10.86 -12.19 -4.44
CA TRP A 37 -9.78 -12.99 -3.87
C TRP A 37 -8.73 -12.01 -3.33
N LYS A 38 -8.39 -12.13 -2.05
CA LYS A 38 -7.30 -11.38 -1.39
C LYS A 38 -6.43 -12.40 -0.67
N ALA A 39 -5.11 -12.22 -0.77
CA ALA A 39 -4.15 -13.02 -0.07
C ALA A 39 -4.12 -12.64 1.42
N LEU A 40 -3.89 -13.64 2.28
CA LEU A 40 -3.56 -13.47 3.70
C LEU A 40 -2.04 -13.46 3.91
N THR A 41 -1.30 -14.17 3.05
CA THR A 41 0.16 -14.16 3.05
C THR A 41 0.66 -14.03 1.62
N TYR A 42 1.80 -13.38 1.46
CA TYR A 42 2.45 -13.18 0.17
C TYR A 42 3.95 -13.14 0.32
N ASN A 43 4.67 -13.43 -0.76
CA ASN A 43 6.11 -13.36 -0.83
C ASN A 43 6.52 -13.16 -2.30
N ALA A 44 7.58 -12.40 -2.55
CA ALA A 44 8.21 -12.30 -3.86
C ALA A 44 9.68 -12.71 -3.72
N THR A 45 10.14 -13.70 -4.49
CA THR A 45 11.52 -14.22 -4.41
C THR A 45 12.13 -14.38 -5.80
N PHE A 46 13.40 -14.81 -5.85
CA PHE A 46 14.02 -15.28 -7.09
C PHE A 46 14.31 -16.76 -6.99
N ASP A 47 13.99 -17.52 -8.04
CA ASP A 47 14.43 -18.90 -8.13
C ASP A 47 15.91 -19.03 -8.54
N ASP A 48 16.43 -20.26 -8.54
CA ASP A 48 17.84 -20.56 -8.89
C ASP A 48 18.29 -20.06 -10.27
N ASN A 49 17.34 -19.72 -11.15
CA ASN A 49 17.63 -19.17 -12.49
C ASN A 49 17.45 -17.64 -12.55
N GLY A 50 17.27 -16.97 -11.40
CA GLY A 50 17.08 -15.52 -11.30
C GLY A 50 15.71 -15.04 -11.77
N ARG A 51 14.71 -15.93 -11.84
CA ARG A 51 13.34 -15.58 -12.26
C ARG A 51 12.55 -15.13 -11.04
N LEU A 52 11.80 -14.04 -11.17
CA LEU A 52 10.89 -13.58 -10.13
C LEU A 52 9.79 -14.62 -9.92
N VAL A 53 9.58 -15.01 -8.66
CA VAL A 53 8.50 -15.88 -8.21
C VAL A 53 7.70 -15.13 -7.15
N VAL A 54 6.45 -14.80 -7.45
CA VAL A 54 5.50 -14.29 -6.47
C VAL A 54 4.60 -15.43 -6.01
N THR A 55 4.55 -15.68 -4.71
CA THR A 55 3.61 -16.61 -4.07
C THR A 55 2.62 -15.84 -3.22
N ALA A 56 1.35 -16.22 -3.26
CA ALA A 56 0.31 -15.58 -2.47
C ALA A 56 -0.75 -16.60 -2.05
N SER A 57 -1.11 -16.61 -0.78
CA SER A 57 -1.97 -17.65 -0.21
C SER A 57 -3.09 -17.06 0.63
N ASN A 58 -4.23 -17.73 0.66
CA ASN A 58 -5.27 -17.52 1.67
C ASN A 58 -5.71 -18.87 2.26
N ASN A 59 -6.81 -18.89 3.01
CA ASN A 59 -7.32 -20.13 3.62
C ASN A 59 -7.74 -21.24 2.63
N TYR A 60 -7.85 -20.91 1.33
CA TYR A 60 -8.41 -21.77 0.31
C TYR A 60 -7.49 -22.06 -0.86
N ASP A 61 -6.62 -21.12 -1.22
CA ASP A 61 -5.83 -21.21 -2.46
C ASP A 61 -4.41 -20.69 -2.23
N ASP A 62 -3.45 -21.35 -2.85
CA ASP A 62 -2.07 -20.92 -3.02
C ASP A 62 -1.83 -20.57 -4.49
N ILE A 63 -1.48 -19.33 -4.78
CA ILE A 63 -1.13 -18.84 -6.12
C ILE A 63 0.39 -18.74 -6.24
N THR A 64 0.91 -19.10 -7.41
CA THR A 64 2.30 -18.85 -7.79
C THR A 64 2.32 -18.20 -9.16
N LEU A 65 2.95 -17.03 -9.25
CA LEU A 65 3.24 -16.32 -10.48
C LEU A 65 4.75 -16.34 -10.69
N ARG A 66 5.20 -16.67 -11.90
CA ARG A 66 6.63 -16.66 -12.22
C ARG A 66 6.88 -15.96 -13.54
N VAL A 67 7.85 -15.06 -13.55
CA VAL A 67 8.30 -14.36 -14.75
C VAL A 67 9.82 -14.39 -14.87
N SER A 68 10.28 -14.38 -16.12
CA SER A 68 11.68 -14.58 -16.49
C SER A 68 12.59 -13.41 -16.15
N SER A 69 12.07 -12.21 -15.89
CA SER A 69 12.83 -11.06 -15.41
C SER A 69 11.97 -10.04 -14.67
N LEU A 70 12.63 -9.08 -14.00
CA LEU A 70 12.01 -7.90 -13.36
C LEU A 70 11.90 -6.68 -14.29
N SER A 71 11.84 -6.88 -15.60
CA SER A 71 11.82 -5.77 -16.54
C SER A 71 10.48 -5.01 -16.48
N VAL A 72 10.48 -3.84 -15.82
CA VAL A 72 9.32 -2.94 -15.70
C VAL A 72 8.75 -2.59 -17.08
N GLY A 73 7.43 -2.61 -17.20
CA GLY A 73 6.69 -2.34 -18.43
C GLY A 73 6.62 -3.52 -19.42
N THR A 74 7.24 -4.66 -19.09
CA THR A 74 7.18 -5.87 -19.93
C THR A 74 5.94 -6.69 -19.59
N GLU A 75 5.21 -7.13 -20.63
CA GLU A 75 4.12 -8.10 -20.52
C GLU A 75 4.65 -9.50 -20.82
N PHE A 76 4.67 -10.35 -19.79
CA PHE A 76 5.05 -11.76 -19.88
C PHE A 76 3.82 -12.58 -20.24
N VAL A 77 3.75 -13.01 -21.49
CA VAL A 77 2.67 -13.85 -22.00
C VAL A 77 2.84 -15.25 -21.43
N LEU A 78 1.79 -15.79 -20.81
CA LEU A 78 1.77 -17.13 -20.23
C LEU A 78 1.20 -18.15 -21.21
N GLY A 79 1.54 -19.41 -21.01
CA GLY A 79 0.88 -20.52 -21.68
C GLY A 79 1.73 -21.77 -21.74
N GLN A 80 1.41 -22.67 -22.66
CA GLN A 80 2.03 -23.99 -22.74
C GLN A 80 3.53 -23.93 -23.02
N ASN A 81 4.30 -24.75 -22.29
CA ASN A 81 5.75 -24.88 -22.40
C ASN A 81 6.49 -23.55 -22.18
N ASN A 82 5.94 -22.70 -21.32
CA ASN A 82 6.50 -21.40 -21.02
C ASN A 82 7.19 -21.39 -19.64
N VAL A 83 8.32 -20.69 -19.59
CA VAL A 83 9.06 -20.42 -18.36
C VAL A 83 8.29 -19.44 -17.47
N ASP A 84 7.60 -18.50 -18.10
CA ASP A 84 6.64 -17.59 -17.47
C ASP A 84 5.33 -18.36 -17.27
N MET A 85 4.86 -18.43 -16.04
CA MET A 85 3.66 -19.22 -15.71
C MET A 85 2.88 -18.64 -14.56
N ALA A 86 1.61 -19.01 -14.49
CA ALA A 86 0.81 -18.92 -13.29
C ALA A 86 0.30 -20.32 -12.91
N SER A 87 0.24 -20.58 -11.62
CA SER A 87 -0.38 -21.78 -11.07
C SER A 87 -1.17 -21.47 -9.81
N LEU A 88 -2.11 -22.35 -9.50
CA LEU A 88 -2.93 -22.30 -8.29
C LEU A 88 -3.05 -23.71 -7.73
N VAL A 89 -2.91 -23.86 -6.41
CA VAL A 89 -3.27 -25.08 -5.68
C VAL A 89 -4.43 -24.75 -4.74
N ASN A 90 -5.52 -25.51 -4.82
CA ASN A 90 -6.67 -25.29 -3.94
C ASN A 90 -6.52 -26.06 -2.61
N ASN A 91 -7.44 -25.83 -1.68
CA ASN A 91 -7.47 -26.50 -0.36
C ASN A 91 -7.72 -28.01 -0.39
N GLN A 92 -8.10 -28.56 -1.56
CA GLN A 92 -8.26 -29.99 -1.80
C GLN A 92 -6.96 -30.63 -2.31
N GLY A 93 -5.96 -29.80 -2.65
CA GLY A 93 -4.67 -30.20 -3.21
C GLY A 93 -4.68 -30.33 -4.73
N ASP A 94 -5.74 -29.91 -5.42
CA ASP A 94 -5.79 -29.91 -6.88
C ASP A 94 -4.93 -28.75 -7.40
N SER A 95 -4.06 -29.07 -8.37
CA SER A 95 -3.12 -28.13 -8.98
C SER A 95 -3.58 -27.73 -10.36
N PHE A 96 -3.58 -26.42 -10.61
CA PHE A 96 -3.91 -25.78 -11.88
C PHE A 96 -2.69 -25.02 -12.39
N SER A 97 -2.40 -25.08 -13.69
CA SER A 97 -1.32 -24.30 -14.29
C SER A 97 -1.67 -23.82 -15.70
N THR A 98 -1.15 -22.65 -16.08
CA THR A 98 -1.16 -22.17 -17.48
C THR A 98 -0.33 -23.05 -18.41
N ASN A 99 0.51 -23.94 -17.87
CA ASN A 99 1.27 -24.91 -18.66
C ASN A 99 0.49 -26.19 -19.00
N ASN A 100 -0.64 -26.43 -18.32
CA ASN A 100 -1.48 -27.60 -18.57
C ASN A 100 -2.39 -27.35 -19.78
N LEU A 101 -2.63 -28.41 -20.56
CA LEU A 101 -3.51 -28.35 -21.72
C LEU A 101 -4.94 -28.75 -21.33
N PRO A 102 -5.96 -28.10 -21.92
CA PRO A 102 -7.34 -28.59 -21.84
C PRO A 102 -7.50 -29.94 -22.53
N ASP A 103 -8.33 -30.82 -21.95
CA ASP A 103 -8.74 -32.09 -22.55
C ASP A 103 -10.09 -31.91 -23.29
N GLY A 104 -10.03 -31.95 -24.62
CA GLY A 104 -11.20 -32.03 -25.50
C GLY A 104 -11.66 -30.74 -26.20
N ASP A 105 -12.67 -30.89 -27.07
CA ASP A 105 -13.22 -29.86 -27.97
C ASP A 105 -14.15 -28.83 -27.28
N THR A 106 -14.51 -29.02 -26.01
CA THR A 106 -15.32 -28.07 -25.23
C THR A 106 -14.43 -27.04 -24.54
N GLN A 107 -13.68 -26.29 -25.35
CA GLN A 107 -12.77 -25.25 -24.89
C GLN A 107 -13.57 -23.98 -24.56
N VAL A 108 -13.55 -23.55 -23.29
CA VAL A 108 -14.15 -22.25 -22.92
C VAL A 108 -13.10 -21.14 -23.04
N TYR A 109 -11.85 -21.39 -22.64
CA TYR A 109 -10.74 -20.43 -22.72
C TYR A 109 -9.38 -21.11 -23.00
N PRO A 110 -8.48 -20.55 -23.83
CA PRO A 110 -7.12 -21.08 -23.97
C PRO A 110 -6.32 -20.97 -22.64
N PRO A 111 -5.34 -21.87 -22.38
CA PRO A 111 -4.46 -21.79 -21.21
C PRO A 111 -3.43 -20.66 -21.41
N GLU A 112 -3.89 -19.42 -21.30
CA GLU A 112 -3.10 -18.21 -21.53
C GLU A 112 -3.28 -17.22 -20.38
N GLY A 113 -2.42 -16.20 -20.35
CA GLY A 113 -2.48 -15.13 -19.38
C GLY A 113 -1.39 -14.11 -19.63
N ILE A 114 -1.36 -13.07 -18.80
CA ILE A 114 -0.30 -12.08 -18.77
C ILE A 114 0.08 -11.82 -17.33
N ILE A 115 1.38 -11.70 -17.07
CA ILE A 115 1.92 -11.02 -15.89
C ILE A 115 2.67 -9.80 -16.39
N LYS A 116 2.42 -8.63 -15.79
CA LYS A 116 3.09 -7.38 -16.15
C LYS A 116 3.71 -6.77 -14.90
N ILE A 117 5.01 -6.50 -14.97
CA ILE A 117 5.69 -5.73 -13.93
C ILE A 117 5.40 -4.26 -14.17
N THR A 118 4.71 -3.59 -13.24
CA THR A 118 4.29 -2.19 -13.38
C THR A 118 5.25 -1.24 -12.67
N ARG A 119 5.84 -1.66 -11.55
CA ARG A 119 6.81 -0.86 -10.78
C ARG A 119 7.86 -1.78 -10.15
N TYR A 120 9.11 -1.31 -10.15
CA TYR A 120 10.15 -1.81 -9.26
C TYR A 120 10.68 -0.59 -8.52
N ASN A 121 10.38 -0.49 -7.22
CA ASN A 121 10.88 0.58 -6.39
C ASN A 121 12.25 0.17 -5.88
N GLN A 122 13.30 0.76 -6.43
CA GLN A 122 14.67 0.43 -6.06
C GLN A 122 15.03 0.88 -4.64
N ALA A 123 14.38 1.92 -4.11
CA ALA A 123 14.62 2.41 -2.75
C ALA A 123 14.00 1.46 -1.71
N LYS A 124 12.72 1.08 -1.91
CA LYS A 124 12.01 0.13 -1.05
C LYS A 124 12.36 -1.35 -1.34
N ASN A 125 13.09 -1.62 -2.43
CA ASN A 125 13.33 -2.94 -3.01
C ASN A 125 12.04 -3.78 -3.17
N THR A 126 10.95 -3.12 -3.57
CA THR A 126 9.63 -3.74 -3.75
C THR A 126 9.26 -3.86 -5.23
N VAL A 127 8.40 -4.82 -5.55
CA VAL A 127 7.86 -5.05 -6.89
C VAL A 127 6.34 -4.96 -6.88
N SER A 128 5.80 -4.25 -7.86
CA SER A 128 4.38 -4.22 -8.17
C SER A 128 4.11 -4.69 -9.59
N GLY A 129 2.91 -5.24 -9.80
CA GLY A 129 2.48 -5.72 -11.10
C GLY A 129 1.01 -6.13 -11.17
N GLU A 130 0.59 -6.37 -12.39
CA GLU A 130 -0.77 -6.79 -12.74
C GLU A 130 -0.73 -8.19 -13.36
N PHE A 131 -1.78 -8.98 -13.16
CA PHE A 131 -1.87 -10.29 -13.77
C PHE A 131 -3.29 -10.75 -14.06
N TRP A 132 -3.41 -11.64 -15.04
CA TRP A 132 -4.59 -12.46 -15.27
C TRP A 132 -4.17 -13.77 -15.93
N PHE A 133 -4.92 -14.85 -15.71
CA PHE A 133 -4.65 -16.13 -16.35
C PHE A 133 -5.86 -17.06 -16.40
N ASN A 134 -5.81 -17.99 -17.34
CA ASN A 134 -6.62 -19.20 -17.37
C ASN A 134 -5.70 -20.40 -17.19
N ALA A 135 -5.92 -21.18 -16.13
CA ALA A 135 -5.13 -22.35 -15.82
C ALA A 135 -6.00 -23.62 -15.82
N TYR A 136 -5.39 -24.76 -16.12
CA TYR A 136 -6.06 -26.05 -16.18
C TYR A 136 -5.43 -27.04 -15.20
N ASN A 137 -6.23 -27.98 -14.70
CA ASN A 137 -5.70 -29.08 -13.91
C ASN A 137 -4.86 -30.06 -14.76
N GLU A 138 -4.18 -31.01 -14.13
CA GLU A 138 -3.31 -31.97 -14.85
C GLU A 138 -4.06 -32.81 -15.89
N LEU A 139 -5.35 -33.07 -15.65
CA LEU A 139 -6.21 -33.82 -16.57
C LEU A 139 -6.79 -32.96 -17.69
N GLY A 140 -6.64 -31.63 -17.63
CA GLY A 140 -7.18 -30.69 -18.61
C GLY A 140 -8.70 -30.51 -18.59
N ASN A 141 -9.41 -31.15 -17.66
CA ASN A 141 -10.88 -31.18 -17.65
C ASN A 141 -11.51 -30.15 -16.71
N GLU A 142 -10.70 -29.49 -15.87
CA GLU A 142 -11.13 -28.38 -15.01
C GLU A 142 -10.26 -27.15 -15.26
N THR A 143 -10.85 -25.98 -15.07
CA THR A 143 -10.18 -24.69 -15.30
C THR A 143 -10.46 -23.72 -14.16
N VAL A 144 -9.50 -22.83 -13.92
CA VAL A 144 -9.64 -21.68 -13.05
C VAL A 144 -9.34 -20.42 -13.85
N ASN A 145 -10.20 -19.41 -13.70
CA ASN A 145 -9.97 -18.08 -14.24
C ASN A 145 -9.56 -17.13 -13.11
N PHE A 146 -8.47 -16.41 -13.32
CA PHE A 146 -8.06 -15.30 -12.46
C PHE A 146 -7.96 -14.03 -13.30
N ASN A 147 -8.66 -12.97 -12.89
CA ASN A 147 -8.66 -11.70 -13.61
C ASN A 147 -8.58 -10.52 -12.66
N ARG A 148 -8.19 -9.35 -13.19
CA ARG A 148 -7.96 -8.12 -12.40
C ARG A 148 -7.01 -8.36 -11.22
N GLY A 149 -6.00 -9.20 -11.41
CA GLY A 149 -5.01 -9.50 -10.40
C GLY A 149 -4.01 -8.36 -10.27
N VAL A 150 -3.63 -8.03 -9.04
CA VAL A 150 -2.60 -7.06 -8.70
C VAL A 150 -1.75 -7.65 -7.58
N PHE A 151 -0.44 -7.48 -7.67
CA PHE A 151 0.47 -7.52 -6.53
C PHE A 151 1.08 -6.14 -6.38
N PHE A 152 1.05 -5.59 -5.17
CA PHE A 152 1.44 -4.23 -4.87
C PHE A 152 2.51 -4.24 -3.77
N ASP A 153 3.62 -3.60 -4.07
CA ASP A 153 4.79 -3.39 -3.22
C ASP A 153 5.29 -4.62 -2.45
N LEU A 154 5.35 -5.76 -3.14
CA LEU A 154 5.90 -6.96 -2.54
C LEU A 154 7.43 -6.82 -2.36
N PRO A 155 7.97 -7.01 -1.16
CA PRO A 155 9.40 -6.94 -0.92
C PRO A 155 10.12 -8.08 -1.63
N LEU A 156 11.27 -7.77 -2.25
CA LEU A 156 12.13 -8.76 -2.91
C LEU A 156 13.31 -9.15 -2.00
N PRO A 157 13.73 -10.42 -1.99
CA PRO A 157 14.98 -10.80 -1.35
C PRO A 157 16.13 -10.25 -2.15
N TYR A 158 17.21 -9.94 -1.45
CA TYR A 158 18.45 -9.51 -2.05
C TYR A 158 19.03 -10.64 -2.90
N THR A 159 19.14 -10.46 -4.21
CA THR A 159 19.76 -11.47 -5.07
C THR A 159 21.23 -11.59 -4.73
N SER A 160 21.65 -12.84 -4.53
CA SER A 160 22.97 -13.33 -4.12
C SER A 160 24.14 -13.03 -5.08
N SER A 161 24.35 -11.80 -5.52
CA SER A 161 25.70 -11.40 -5.97
C SER A 161 26.65 -11.17 -4.80
N ASP A 162 26.10 -10.97 -3.61
CA ASP A 162 26.84 -10.69 -2.38
C ASP A 162 26.36 -11.65 -1.28
N VAL A 163 26.84 -12.90 -1.31
CA VAL A 163 26.64 -13.80 -0.15
C VAL A 163 27.55 -13.29 0.96
N VAL A 164 26.99 -12.39 1.77
CA VAL A 164 27.62 -11.77 2.92
C VAL A 164 27.57 -12.76 4.10
N SER A 165 28.71 -13.00 4.76
CA SER A 165 28.75 -13.86 5.94
C SER A 165 27.92 -13.28 7.09
N CYS A 166 27.46 -14.11 8.03
CA CYS A 166 26.71 -13.60 9.20
C CYS A 166 27.44 -12.44 9.93
N GLU A 167 28.77 -12.53 10.07
CA GLU A 167 29.56 -11.45 10.68
C GLU A 167 29.48 -10.14 9.90
N GLU A 168 29.58 -10.22 8.57
CA GLU A 168 29.49 -9.04 7.71
C GLU A 168 28.06 -8.48 7.69
N ALA A 169 27.03 -9.34 7.70
CA ALA A 169 25.63 -8.92 7.75
C ALA A 169 25.28 -8.19 9.07
N ILE A 170 25.88 -8.61 10.20
CA ILE A 170 25.76 -7.91 11.48
C ILE A 170 26.41 -6.52 11.38
N ILE A 171 27.57 -6.40 10.75
CA ILE A 171 28.28 -5.11 10.59
C ILE A 171 27.46 -4.16 9.70
N GLU A 172 26.90 -4.66 8.60
CA GLU A 172 26.02 -3.89 7.72
C GLU A 172 24.78 -3.41 8.46
N THR A 173 24.15 -4.30 9.24
CA THR A 173 22.99 -3.98 10.08
C THR A 173 23.31 -2.90 11.10
N GLN A 174 24.43 -3.00 11.80
CA GLN A 174 24.87 -1.97 12.76
C GLN A 174 25.12 -0.63 12.06
N THR A 175 25.74 -0.65 10.89
CA THR A 175 26.00 0.58 10.12
C THR A 175 24.71 1.24 9.65
N ALA A 176 23.75 0.46 9.15
CA ALA A 176 22.44 0.96 8.72
C ALA A 176 21.58 1.43 9.89
N GLN A 177 21.61 0.72 11.03
CA GLN A 177 20.95 1.11 12.27
C GLN A 177 21.46 2.46 12.76
N GLU A 178 22.78 2.67 12.79
CA GLU A 178 23.38 3.94 13.17
C GLU A 178 22.95 5.06 12.21
N ALA A 179 22.84 4.80 10.91
CA ALA A 179 22.36 5.80 9.95
C ALA A 179 20.89 6.17 10.21
N TYR A 180 20.04 5.18 10.45
CA TYR A 180 18.60 5.33 10.73
C TYR A 180 18.34 6.07 12.05
N PHE A 181 18.99 5.69 13.15
CA PHE A 181 18.79 6.36 14.44
C PHE A 181 19.41 7.75 14.53
N ASN A 182 20.17 8.17 13.52
CA ASN A 182 20.67 9.55 13.39
C ASN A 182 19.89 10.37 12.34
N SER A 183 18.87 9.81 11.70
CA SER A 183 17.89 10.60 10.92
C SER A 183 16.73 11.03 11.79
N ASP A 184 16.22 12.22 11.50
CA ASP A 184 15.05 12.80 12.11
C ASP A 184 13.86 12.55 11.15
N PRO A 185 12.76 11.92 11.58
CA PRO A 185 11.61 11.65 10.72
C PRO A 185 10.92 12.90 10.20
N ALA A 186 10.90 14.01 10.95
CA ALA A 186 10.22 15.23 10.54
C ALA A 186 11.06 16.03 9.53
N THR A 187 12.39 16.07 9.71
CA THR A 187 13.23 17.03 8.98
C THR A 187 14.26 16.42 8.03
N ASP A 188 14.52 15.11 8.09
CA ASP A 188 15.49 14.45 7.20
C ASP A 188 14.79 13.83 5.97
N PRO A 189 14.94 14.39 4.76
CA PRO A 189 14.34 13.83 3.55
C PRO A 189 14.92 12.46 3.14
N SER A 190 15.98 12.00 3.83
CA SER A 190 16.54 10.66 3.66
C SER A 190 16.11 9.67 4.76
N TYR A 191 15.23 10.06 5.69
CA TYR A 191 14.75 9.21 6.79
C TYR A 191 14.22 7.88 6.26
N SER A 192 13.22 7.91 5.36
CA SER A 192 12.61 6.71 4.76
C SER A 192 13.67 5.81 4.11
N ALA A 193 14.56 6.39 3.30
CA ALA A 193 15.64 5.64 2.65
C ALA A 193 16.62 4.98 3.65
N LYS A 194 16.92 5.62 4.78
CA LYS A 194 17.77 5.07 5.85
C LYS A 194 17.03 4.00 6.65
N CYS A 195 15.75 4.19 6.93
CA CYS A 195 14.89 3.21 7.58
C CYS A 195 14.79 1.93 6.73
N HIS A 196 14.50 2.06 5.43
CA HIS A 196 14.52 0.91 4.52
C HIS A 196 15.91 0.28 4.45
N ALA A 197 17.00 1.05 4.37
CA ALA A 197 18.35 0.48 4.41
C ALA A 197 18.61 -0.36 5.67
N TYR A 198 18.06 0.06 6.81
CA TYR A 198 18.13 -0.71 8.06
C TYR A 198 17.25 -1.96 8.03
N MET A 199 15.99 -1.85 7.62
CA MET A 199 15.07 -2.99 7.41
C MET A 199 15.71 -4.06 6.51
N VAL A 200 16.36 -3.61 5.45
CA VAL A 200 17.06 -4.43 4.48
C VAL A 200 18.26 -5.16 5.07
N ALA A 201 19.06 -4.45 5.86
CA ALA A 201 20.20 -5.07 6.52
C ALA A 201 19.73 -6.11 7.56
N LEU A 202 18.62 -5.86 8.27
CA LEU A 202 18.00 -6.83 9.18
C LEU A 202 17.53 -8.10 8.45
N MET A 203 16.89 -7.97 7.29
CA MET A 203 16.49 -9.11 6.46
C MET A 203 17.72 -9.92 5.99
N GLN A 204 18.79 -9.24 5.58
CA GLN A 204 20.04 -9.89 5.19
C GLN A 204 20.71 -10.60 6.38
N GLN A 205 20.65 -10.02 7.58
CA GLN A 205 21.11 -10.65 8.81
C GLN A 205 20.27 -11.87 9.18
N GLN A 206 18.94 -11.79 9.03
CA GLN A 206 18.00 -12.89 9.27
C GLN A 206 18.37 -14.11 8.42
N ASP A 207 18.63 -13.89 7.13
CA ASP A 207 19.02 -14.93 6.17
C ASP A 207 20.41 -15.49 6.46
N SER A 208 21.40 -14.63 6.70
CA SER A 208 22.80 -15.06 6.86
C SER A 208 23.11 -15.67 8.23
N CYS A 209 22.40 -15.25 9.29
CA CYS A 209 22.64 -15.69 10.66
C CYS A 209 21.64 -16.73 11.17
N VAL A 210 20.55 -16.99 10.44
CA VAL A 210 19.45 -17.87 10.83
C VAL A 210 18.78 -17.41 12.13
N ASP A 211 17.72 -16.63 12.01
CA ASP A 211 16.91 -16.22 13.16
C ASP A 211 15.96 -17.33 13.62
N GLU A 212 16.43 -18.21 14.51
CA GLU A 212 15.58 -19.24 15.11
C GLU A 212 14.55 -18.68 16.11
N THR A 213 14.72 -17.43 16.54
CA THR A 213 13.91 -16.82 17.61
C THR A 213 12.78 -15.93 17.11
N GLY A 214 12.88 -15.42 15.89
CA GLY A 214 11.96 -14.43 15.33
C GLY A 214 12.21 -13.00 15.82
N MET A 215 13.22 -12.77 16.67
CA MET A 215 13.49 -11.43 17.21
C MET A 215 13.84 -10.41 16.12
N LEU A 216 14.51 -10.82 15.04
CA LEU A 216 14.79 -9.92 13.92
C LEU A 216 13.52 -9.61 13.15
N GLN A 217 12.63 -10.59 13.02
CA GLN A 217 11.33 -10.38 12.39
C GLN A 217 10.48 -9.38 13.18
N GLU A 218 10.43 -9.49 14.51
CA GLU A 218 9.71 -8.54 15.36
C GLU A 218 10.24 -7.10 15.20
N VAL A 219 11.56 -6.92 15.03
CA VAL A 219 12.13 -5.59 14.76
C VAL A 219 11.74 -5.10 13.37
N ILE A 220 11.81 -5.96 12.35
CA ILE A 220 11.43 -5.61 10.98
C ILE A 220 9.96 -5.19 10.91
N ASP A 221 9.07 -5.96 11.55
CA ASP A 221 7.63 -5.72 11.52
C ASP A 221 7.23 -4.44 12.26
N GLY A 222 8.07 -3.93 13.18
CA GLY A 222 7.85 -2.68 13.90
C GLY A 222 8.53 -1.45 13.29
N LEU A 223 9.13 -1.54 12.10
CA LEU A 223 9.73 -0.38 11.42
C LEU A 223 8.68 0.35 10.58
N LEU A 224 8.36 1.58 11.00
CA LEU A 224 7.51 2.53 10.26
C LEU A 224 8.41 3.45 9.45
N CYS A 225 8.63 3.11 8.17
CA CYS A 225 9.62 3.77 7.33
C CYS A 225 9.04 4.79 6.34
N ASP A 226 7.73 4.82 6.20
CA ASP A 226 7.03 5.49 5.12
C ASP A 226 5.97 6.45 5.69
N ASP A 227 5.55 7.36 4.82
CA ASP A 227 4.37 8.21 4.91
C ASP A 227 3.35 7.47 4.01
N ASP A 228 2.28 6.94 4.62
CA ASP A 228 1.42 5.90 4.02
C ASP A 228 0.23 6.48 3.24
N ASP A 229 -0.22 7.69 3.57
CA ASP A 229 -1.27 8.47 2.87
C ASP A 229 -0.73 9.60 1.98
N GLU A 230 0.58 9.89 2.06
CA GLU A 230 1.29 10.93 1.31
C GLU A 230 0.86 12.37 1.67
N ASP A 231 0.50 12.61 2.93
CA ASP A 231 0.08 13.93 3.43
C ASP A 231 1.25 14.83 3.91
N GLY A 232 2.45 14.26 4.05
CA GLY A 232 3.65 14.98 4.47
C GLY A 232 4.11 14.71 5.89
N VAL A 233 3.29 14.06 6.73
CA VAL A 233 3.67 13.54 8.04
C VAL A 233 4.11 12.09 7.88
N MET A 234 5.18 11.70 8.58
CA MET A 234 5.64 10.31 8.53
C MET A 234 4.79 9.46 9.48
N THR A 235 4.39 8.24 9.10
CA THR A 235 3.64 7.28 9.95
C THR A 235 4.22 7.05 11.34
N VAL A 236 5.53 7.24 11.53
CA VAL A 236 6.17 7.14 12.85
C VAL A 236 5.88 8.33 13.79
N LEU A 237 5.48 9.47 13.23
CA LEU A 237 5.11 10.70 13.93
C LEU A 237 3.62 10.74 14.28
N GLU A 238 2.82 9.89 13.63
CA GLU A 238 1.37 9.78 13.81
C GLU A 238 0.98 8.70 14.85
N ASP A 239 1.98 8.15 15.55
CA ASP A 239 1.83 7.44 16.82
C ASP A 239 1.75 8.48 17.96
N ILE A 240 0.60 9.14 18.04
CA ILE A 240 0.32 10.30 18.90
C ILE A 240 0.49 9.95 20.37
N ASP A 241 0.08 8.74 20.79
CA ASP A 241 0.19 8.30 22.18
C ASP A 241 1.54 7.65 22.54
N GLY A 242 2.34 7.32 21.52
CA GLY A 242 3.69 6.78 21.63
C GLY A 242 3.75 5.34 22.13
N ASP A 243 2.67 4.56 21.97
CA ASP A 243 2.61 3.15 22.33
C ASP A 243 3.26 2.21 21.29
N GLY A 244 3.62 2.75 20.12
CA GLY A 244 4.27 2.04 19.02
C GLY A 244 3.28 1.41 18.05
N ASN A 245 2.02 1.83 18.04
CA ASN A 245 0.98 1.29 17.17
C ASN A 245 0.09 2.41 16.59
N PRO A 246 0.45 3.03 15.45
CA PRO A 246 -0.36 4.09 14.85
C PRO A 246 -1.76 3.62 14.37
N GLU A 247 -2.01 2.30 14.30
CA GLU A 247 -3.33 1.77 13.87
C GLU A 247 -4.49 2.08 14.83
N ASN A 248 -4.22 2.60 16.04
CA ASN A 248 -5.25 2.92 17.03
C ASN A 248 -5.40 4.42 17.34
N ASP A 249 -4.62 5.26 16.67
CA ASP A 249 -4.68 6.71 16.80
C ASP A 249 -5.53 7.26 15.64
N ASP A 250 -6.59 7.98 16.01
CA ASP A 250 -7.71 8.41 15.15
C ASP A 250 -8.29 9.68 15.81
N THR A 251 -7.74 10.84 15.43
CA THR A 251 -7.96 12.13 16.11
C THR A 251 -9.42 12.58 15.97
N ASP A 252 -9.98 12.52 14.77
CA ASP A 252 -11.35 12.96 14.47
C ASP A 252 -12.44 11.89 14.76
N MET A 253 -12.03 10.64 15.00
CA MET A 253 -12.87 9.48 15.28
C MET A 253 -13.80 9.08 14.12
N ASP A 254 -13.40 9.33 12.87
CA ASP A 254 -14.16 8.91 11.68
C ASP A 254 -13.99 7.41 11.36
N GLY A 255 -12.95 6.79 11.94
CA GLY A 255 -12.59 5.38 11.80
C GLY A 255 -11.46 5.10 10.83
N THR A 256 -10.85 6.12 10.26
CA THR A 256 -9.57 6.11 9.53
C THR A 256 -8.48 6.53 10.54
N PRO A 257 -7.51 5.66 10.84
CA PRO A 257 -6.40 6.07 11.69
C PRO A 257 -5.55 7.14 10.99
N ASN A 258 -4.95 8.04 11.76
CA ASN A 258 -4.20 9.21 11.27
C ASN A 258 -3.22 8.87 10.14
N TYR A 259 -2.38 7.86 10.32
CA TYR A 259 -1.41 7.41 9.29
C TYR A 259 -1.97 6.88 7.96
N LEU A 260 -3.29 6.89 7.80
CA LEU A 260 -4.01 6.60 6.56
C LEU A 260 -5.06 7.67 6.21
N ASP A 261 -5.10 8.76 6.96
CA ASP A 261 -5.98 9.90 6.79
C ASP A 261 -5.17 11.08 6.27
N THR A 262 -5.78 11.91 5.42
CA THR A 262 -5.10 13.09 4.84
C THR A 262 -5.60 14.41 5.45
N ASP A 263 -6.49 14.30 6.42
CA ASP A 263 -7.29 15.34 7.09
C ASP A 263 -7.51 14.86 8.53
N ASP A 264 -6.42 14.77 9.28
CA ASP A 264 -6.28 14.03 10.54
C ASP A 264 -7.28 14.41 11.64
N ASP A 265 -7.62 15.69 11.76
CA ASP A 265 -8.58 16.24 12.71
C ASP A 265 -9.98 16.47 12.10
N GLY A 266 -10.13 16.23 10.80
CA GLY A 266 -11.39 16.33 10.08
C GLY A 266 -11.92 17.76 9.95
N ASP A 267 -11.05 18.76 10.00
CA ASP A 267 -11.40 20.18 9.96
C ASP A 267 -11.59 20.73 8.53
N THR A 268 -11.34 19.88 7.52
CA THR A 268 -11.45 20.11 6.06
C THR A 268 -10.24 20.75 5.38
N ILE A 269 -9.24 21.20 6.13
CA ILE A 269 -7.92 21.50 5.60
C ILE A 269 -7.12 20.19 5.58
N LEU A 270 -6.62 19.82 4.40
CA LEU A 270 -5.74 18.65 4.34
C LEU A 270 -4.44 18.94 5.10
N THR A 271 -3.93 17.98 5.86
CA THR A 271 -2.67 18.03 6.63
C THR A 271 -1.51 18.60 5.84
N ILE A 272 -1.38 18.24 4.56
CA ILE A 272 -0.36 18.78 3.64
C ILE A 272 -0.39 20.32 3.44
N ASN A 273 -1.50 20.98 3.78
CA ASN A 273 -1.69 22.43 3.64
C ASN A 273 -1.54 23.19 4.96
N GLU A 274 -1.22 22.50 6.05
CA GLU A 274 -1.14 23.08 7.41
C GLU A 274 0.30 23.39 7.85
N ASP A 275 1.27 23.26 6.93
CA ASP A 275 2.62 23.80 7.07
C ASP A 275 2.59 25.33 6.92
N VAL A 276 2.16 26.02 7.99
CA VAL A 276 1.92 27.47 8.04
C VAL A 276 3.21 28.25 7.74
N ASP A 277 4.35 27.80 8.27
CA ASP A 277 5.64 28.48 8.10
C ASP A 277 6.44 28.06 6.84
N VAL A 278 5.99 26.99 6.18
CA VAL A 278 6.49 26.44 4.90
C VAL A 278 7.91 25.88 5.02
N ASP A 279 8.27 25.31 6.17
CA ASP A 279 9.55 24.64 6.40
C ASP A 279 9.50 23.12 6.18
N GLY A 280 8.29 22.55 6.05
CA GLY A 280 8.02 21.15 5.80
C GLY A 280 7.99 20.27 7.04
N ASP A 281 7.92 20.85 8.24
CA ASP A 281 7.75 20.16 9.52
C ASP A 281 6.43 20.56 10.20
N PHE A 282 5.34 19.94 9.72
CA PHE A 282 3.98 20.08 10.24
C PHE A 282 3.85 19.84 11.76
N THR A 283 4.79 19.11 12.37
CA THR A 283 4.74 18.80 13.81
C THR A 283 5.07 19.99 14.71
N ASN A 284 5.44 21.13 14.12
CA ASN A 284 5.84 22.33 14.85
C ASN A 284 4.94 23.56 14.61
N ASP A 285 4.01 23.51 13.65
CA ASP A 285 3.00 24.52 13.41
C ASP A 285 1.86 24.35 14.44
N ASP A 286 1.73 25.33 15.33
CA ASP A 286 0.81 25.36 16.48
C ASP A 286 0.41 26.83 16.67
N THR A 287 -0.69 27.23 16.03
CA THR A 287 -1.06 28.63 15.80
C THR A 287 -1.51 29.31 17.10
N ASP A 288 -2.28 28.62 17.93
CA ASP A 288 -2.78 29.12 19.21
C ASP A 288 -1.80 28.90 20.40
N THR A 289 -0.77 28.07 20.20
CA THR A 289 0.29 27.69 21.16
C THR A 289 -0.18 26.84 22.34
N ASP A 290 -1.23 26.04 22.18
CA ASP A 290 -1.74 25.13 23.21
C ASP A 290 -0.95 23.82 23.35
N GLY A 291 -0.13 23.50 22.34
CA GLY A 291 0.73 22.33 22.25
C GLY A 291 0.17 21.17 21.43
N ILE A 292 -0.96 21.35 20.76
CA ILE A 292 -1.49 20.49 19.69
C ILE A 292 -1.08 21.15 18.36
N PRO A 293 -0.37 20.44 17.46
CA PRO A 293 -0.10 20.97 16.12
C PRO A 293 -1.39 21.14 15.32
N ASN A 294 -1.42 22.11 14.41
CA ASN A 294 -2.60 22.46 13.61
C ASN A 294 -3.30 21.23 12.99
N TYR A 295 -2.54 20.33 12.33
CA TYR A 295 -3.12 19.12 11.71
C TYR A 295 -3.78 18.09 12.66
N LEU A 296 -3.78 18.37 13.96
CA LEU A 296 -4.43 17.57 15.00
C LEU A 296 -5.42 18.40 15.84
N ASP A 297 -5.74 19.63 15.43
CA ASP A 297 -6.52 20.62 16.17
C ASP A 297 -7.67 21.20 15.35
N ASP A 298 -8.90 20.86 15.72
CA ASP A 298 -10.10 21.30 15.00
C ASP A 298 -10.50 22.79 15.20
N ASP A 299 -9.71 23.54 15.97
CA ASP A 299 -9.86 24.97 16.35
C ASP A 299 -8.48 25.65 16.33
N ASP A 300 -7.83 25.63 15.16
CA ASP A 300 -6.43 26.01 14.88
C ASP A 300 -5.91 27.28 15.60
N ASP A 301 -6.76 28.30 15.73
CA ASP A 301 -6.40 29.60 16.32
C ASP A 301 -6.91 29.80 17.76
N GLY A 302 -7.67 28.83 18.27
CA GLY A 302 -8.22 28.77 19.62
C GLY A 302 -9.28 29.85 19.91
N ASP A 303 -9.98 30.36 18.90
CA ASP A 303 -11.03 31.37 19.06
C ASP A 303 -12.38 30.77 19.56
N GLY A 304 -12.55 29.46 19.38
CA GLY A 304 -13.72 28.68 19.76
C GLY A 304 -14.77 28.47 18.66
N ILE A 305 -14.45 28.80 17.41
CA ILE A 305 -15.14 28.43 16.19
C ILE A 305 -14.27 27.38 15.50
N LEU A 306 -14.84 26.19 15.23
CA LEU A 306 -14.09 25.14 14.55
C LEU A 306 -13.63 25.63 13.17
N THR A 307 -12.41 25.28 12.75
CA THR A 307 -11.83 25.65 11.44
C THR A 307 -12.81 25.35 10.30
N ALA A 308 -13.47 24.19 10.33
CA ALA A 308 -14.48 23.77 9.35
C ALA A 308 -15.70 24.72 9.22
N ASP A 309 -15.99 25.52 10.26
CA ASP A 309 -17.11 26.46 10.33
C ASP A 309 -16.73 27.90 9.90
N GLU A 310 -15.47 28.13 9.49
CA GLU A 310 -14.91 29.46 9.15
C GLU A 310 -14.91 29.79 7.66
N ASP A 311 -15.65 29.01 6.86
CA ASP A 311 -15.95 29.32 5.44
C ASP A 311 -16.97 30.46 5.35
N ALA A 312 -16.52 31.68 5.64
CA ALA A 312 -17.34 32.88 5.77
C ALA A 312 -18.16 33.17 4.49
N ASN A 313 -17.61 32.80 3.33
CA ASN A 313 -18.23 33.06 2.03
C ASN A 313 -19.03 31.86 1.47
N GLY A 314 -18.80 30.65 1.98
CA GLY A 314 -19.52 29.42 1.64
C GLY A 314 -19.07 28.78 0.32
N ASP A 315 -17.81 28.99 -0.09
CA ASP A 315 -17.25 28.42 -1.33
C ASP A 315 -16.39 27.17 -1.12
N GLY A 316 -16.17 26.78 0.14
CA GLY A 316 -15.42 25.60 0.53
C GLY A 316 -13.90 25.75 0.39
N ASP A 317 -13.40 26.98 0.46
CA ASP A 317 -11.96 27.30 0.45
C ASP A 317 -11.63 28.26 1.59
N LEU A 318 -11.42 27.69 2.78
CA LEU A 318 -11.07 28.38 4.02
C LEU A 318 -9.80 29.24 3.89
N THR A 319 -8.87 28.84 3.02
CA THR A 319 -7.57 29.53 2.83
C THR A 319 -7.68 30.93 2.25
N ASN A 320 -8.86 31.34 1.80
CA ASN A 320 -9.10 32.63 1.15
C ASN A 320 -10.04 33.57 1.94
N ASP A 321 -10.65 33.09 3.02
CA ASP A 321 -11.51 33.89 3.88
C ASP A 321 -10.65 34.66 4.89
N ASP A 322 -10.86 35.99 4.92
CA ASP A 322 -10.10 36.98 5.71
C ASP A 322 -11.09 38.13 5.99
N THR A 323 -11.87 37.96 7.05
CA THR A 323 -13.02 38.76 7.42
C THR A 323 -12.62 40.18 7.80
N ASP A 324 -11.44 40.33 8.41
CA ASP A 324 -10.95 41.60 8.96
C ASP A 324 -10.00 42.36 8.01
N MET A 325 -9.49 41.67 6.97
CA MET A 325 -8.59 42.14 5.91
C MET A 325 -7.16 42.44 6.37
N ASP A 326 -6.65 41.73 7.37
CA ASP A 326 -5.26 41.86 7.83
C ASP A 326 -4.26 41.01 7.03
N GLY A 327 -4.77 40.03 6.28
CA GLY A 327 -4.01 39.13 5.41
C GLY A 327 -3.66 37.77 6.02
N ILE A 328 -4.18 37.44 7.19
CA ILE A 328 -4.21 36.11 7.80
C ILE A 328 -5.59 35.50 7.49
N PRO A 329 -5.67 34.22 7.06
CA PRO A 329 -6.95 33.55 6.91
C PRO A 329 -7.71 33.44 8.23
N ASP A 330 -9.05 33.45 8.19
CA ASP A 330 -9.90 33.41 9.38
C ASP A 330 -9.52 32.23 10.31
N TYR A 331 -9.29 31.03 9.76
CA TYR A 331 -8.89 29.85 10.55
C TYR A 331 -7.52 29.89 11.22
N LEU A 332 -6.74 30.95 11.01
CA LEU A 332 -5.46 31.18 11.67
C LEU A 332 -5.47 32.52 12.46
N ASP A 333 -6.64 33.16 12.64
CA ASP A 333 -6.79 34.49 13.21
C ASP A 333 -7.91 34.62 14.25
N ALA A 334 -7.50 34.58 15.52
CA ALA A 334 -8.42 34.58 16.67
C ALA A 334 -9.21 35.89 16.96
N GLU A 335 -9.27 36.88 16.04
CA GLU A 335 -9.85 38.24 16.27
C GLU A 335 -11.30 38.52 15.77
#